data_AF-A0A803LUA2-F1
#
_entry.id   AF-A0A803LUA2-F1
#
_cell.length_a   1.000
_cell.length_b   1.000
_cell.length_c   1.000
_cell.angle_alpha   90.00
_cell.angle_beta   90.00
_cell.angle_gamma   90.00
#
_symmetry.space_group_name_H-M   'P 1'
#
loop_
_entity.id
_entity.type
_entity.pdbx_description
1 polymer ?
#
loop_
_entity_poly.entity_id
_entity_poly.type
_entity_poly.pdbx_seq_one_letter_code
_entity_poly.pdbx_strand_id
1 'polypeptide(L)'
;MITHLPAITDSLALALEAKSVEESIAILHRVLEDPSSSPDNLRIKEQAITKLTEFLTQEIKAENLGTLLTQLRPYFTLIPKAKTAKLDGE
;
A
#
# COMPACT_ATOMS: atom_id res chain seq x y z
N MET A 1 8.86 9.53 -17.59
CA MET A 1 9.78 9.74 -16.45
C MET A 1 9.06 9.20 -15.23
N ILE A 2 9.47 8.05 -14.70
CA ILE A 2 8.81 7.44 -13.55
C ILE A 2 9.38 8.14 -12.31
N THR A 3 8.66 9.13 -11.79
CA THR A 3 9.04 9.82 -10.56
C THR A 3 8.52 8.97 -9.38
N HIS A 4 9.30 7.99 -8.94
CA HIS A 4 8.99 7.22 -7.74
C HIS A 4 8.99 8.15 -6.51
N LEU A 5 8.13 7.88 -5.53
CA LEU A 5 8.20 8.54 -4.22
C LEU A 5 9.02 7.64 -3.28
N PRO A 6 9.88 8.22 -2.44
CA PRO A 6 10.58 7.44 -1.43
C PRO A 6 9.57 6.76 -0.49
N ALA A 7 9.82 5.51 -0.10
CA ALA A 7 8.96 4.82 0.86
C ALA A 7 9.21 5.32 2.29
N ILE A 8 8.77 6.55 2.57
CA ILE A 8 8.86 7.23 3.86
C ILE A 8 7.46 7.66 4.35
N THR A 9 7.35 7.89 5.66
CA THR A 9 6.10 8.32 6.31
C THR A 9 5.50 9.57 5.66
N ASP A 10 6.33 10.51 5.20
CA ASP A 10 5.88 11.73 4.51
C ASP A 10 5.11 11.42 3.22
N SER A 11 5.59 10.46 2.43
CA SER A 11 4.92 10.02 1.20
C SER A 11 3.60 9.29 1.47
N LEU A 12 3.52 8.58 2.60
CA LEU A 12 2.27 8.00 3.07
C LEU A 12 1.29 9.09 3.54
N ALA A 13 1.76 10.11 4.26
CA ALA A 13 0.94 11.24 4.69
C ALA A 13 0.39 12.02 3.49
N LEU A 14 1.20 12.26 2.46
CA LEU A 14 0.76 12.88 1.21
C LEU A 14 -0.41 12.12 0.56
N ALA A 15 -0.38 10.79 0.58
CA ALA A 15 -1.49 9.99 0.08
C ALA A 15 -2.77 10.17 0.93
N LEU A 16 -2.64 10.33 2.25
CA LEU A 16 -3.76 10.55 3.17
C LEU A 16 -4.33 11.97 3.09
N GLU A 17 -3.49 12.95 2.78
CA GLU A 17 -3.87 14.36 2.60
C GLU A 17 -4.45 14.66 1.22
N ALA A 18 -4.35 13.71 0.29
CA ALA A 18 -4.90 13.86 -1.04
C ALA A 18 -6.42 14.04 -1.01
N LYS A 19 -6.93 14.95 -1.86
CA LYS A 19 -8.35 15.31 -1.93
C LYS A 19 -9.22 14.23 -2.58
N SER A 20 -8.60 13.32 -3.31
CA SER A 20 -9.29 12.29 -4.09
C SER A 20 -8.63 10.95 -3.85
N VAL A 21 -9.46 9.91 -3.75
CA VAL A 21 -8.99 8.53 -3.53
C VAL A 21 -8.06 8.07 -4.66
N GLU A 22 -8.30 8.51 -5.89
CA GLU A 22 -7.45 8.21 -7.05
C GLU A 22 -6.04 8.81 -6.91
N GLU A 23 -5.94 10.03 -6.39
CA GLU A 23 -4.65 10.68 -6.10
C GLU A 23 -3.93 9.93 -4.97
N SER A 24 -4.65 9.55 -3.91
CA SER A 24 -4.10 8.70 -2.85
C SER A 24 -3.53 7.40 -3.41
N ILE A 25 -4.29 6.69 -4.25
CA ILE A 25 -3.88 5.44 -4.90
C ILE A 25 -2.62 5.65 -5.76
N ALA A 26 -2.56 6.73 -6.55
CA ALA A 26 -1.42 7.03 -7.40
C ALA A 26 -0.14 7.31 -6.59
N ILE A 27 -0.25 8.03 -5.47
CA ILE A 27 0.86 8.31 -4.56
C ILE A 27 1.36 7.02 -3.92
N LEU A 28 0.45 6.16 -3.44
CA LEU A 28 0.79 4.89 -2.81
C LEU A 28 1.46 3.90 -3.79
N HIS A 29 1.03 3.90 -5.06
CA HIS A 29 1.71 3.12 -6.10
C HIS A 29 3.15 3.59 -6.31
N ARG A 30 3.39 4.91 -6.37
CA ARG A 30 4.75 5.47 -6.49
C ARG A 30 5.65 5.12 -5.31
N VAL A 31 5.09 4.99 -4.10
CA VAL A 31 5.80 4.52 -2.90
C VAL A 31 6.18 3.04 -3.02
N LEU A 32 5.32 2.23 -3.64
CA LEU A 32 5.62 0.81 -3.88
C LEU A 32 6.68 0.60 -4.96
N GLU A 33 6.71 1.46 -5.97
CA GLU A 33 7.72 1.47 -7.03
C GLU A 33 9.12 1.90 -6.56
N ASP A 34 9.26 2.41 -5.32
CA ASP A 34 10.55 2.72 -4.72
C ASP A 34 11.48 1.49 -4.76
N PRO A 35 12.72 1.58 -5.29
CA PRO A 35 13.62 0.42 -5.33
C PRO A 35 14.20 0.05 -3.95
N SER A 36 14.03 0.90 -2.94
CA SER A 36 14.58 0.65 -1.61
C SER A 36 13.91 -0.54 -0.93
N SER A 37 14.73 -1.43 -0.39
CA SER A 37 14.30 -2.62 0.34
C SER A 37 14.81 -2.64 1.79
N SER A 38 15.12 -1.45 2.32
CA SER A 38 15.45 -1.26 3.74
C SER A 38 14.27 -1.67 4.63
N PRO A 39 14.52 -2.17 5.87
CA PRO A 39 13.45 -2.59 6.77
C PRO A 39 12.42 -1.48 7.05
N ASP A 40 12.87 -0.23 7.17
CA ASP A 40 11.98 0.93 7.29
C ASP A 40 11.12 1.14 6.04
N ASN A 41 11.73 1.10 4.84
CA ASN A 41 11.00 1.24 3.57
C ASN A 41 10.01 0.10 3.35
N LEU A 42 10.36 -1.14 3.70
CA LEU A 42 9.45 -2.28 3.66
C LEU A 42 8.23 -2.03 4.56
N ARG A 43 8.44 -1.56 5.79
CA ARG A 43 7.35 -1.21 6.71
C ARG A 43 6.45 -0.09 6.18
N ILE A 44 7.00 0.90 5.48
CA ILE A 44 6.20 1.96 4.87
C ILE A 44 5.41 1.42 3.67
N LYS A 45 6.01 0.58 2.83
CA LYS A 45 5.31 -0.09 1.72
C LYS A 45 4.16 -0.95 2.22
N GLU A 46 4.34 -1.68 3.31
CA GLU A 46 3.26 -2.44 3.97
C GLU A 46 2.07 -1.55 4.37
N GLN A 47 2.36 -0.40 4.98
CA GLN A 47 1.31 0.56 5.33
C GLN A 47 0.65 1.13 4.07
N ALA A 48 1.43 1.41 3.03
CA ALA A 48 0.91 1.93 1.77
C ALA A 48 -0.06 0.94 1.10
N ILE A 49 0.27 -0.36 1.12
CA ILE A 49 -0.58 -1.46 0.63
C ILE A 49 -1.88 -1.54 1.40
N THR A 50 -1.78 -1.47 2.73
CA THR A 50 -2.94 -1.53 3.61
C THR A 50 -3.89 -0.38 3.28
N LYS A 51 -3.36 0.84 3.13
CA LYS A 51 -4.14 2.02 2.74
C LYS A 51 -4.73 1.91 1.34
N LEU A 52 -3.95 1.44 0.37
CA LEU A 52 -4.43 1.16 -0.99
C LEU A 52 -5.62 0.19 -0.97
N THR A 53 -5.52 -0.86 -0.17
CA THR A 53 -6.57 -1.86 -0.02
C THR A 53 -7.83 -1.27 0.61
N GLU A 54 -7.68 -0.47 1.67
CA GLU A 54 -8.79 0.26 2.30
C GLU A 54 -9.50 1.16 1.27
N PHE A 55 -8.74 1.96 0.52
CA PHE A 55 -9.26 2.87 -0.51
C PHE A 55 -9.96 2.14 -1.67
N LEU A 56 -9.36 1.07 -2.19
CA LEU A 56 -9.94 0.26 -3.28
C LEU A 56 -11.20 -0.49 -2.83
N THR A 57 -11.25 -0.91 -1.56
CA THR A 57 -12.44 -1.52 -0.96
C THR A 57 -13.58 -0.51 -0.85
N GLN A 58 -13.29 0.73 -0.44
CA GLN A 58 -14.29 1.79 -0.37
C GLN A 58 -14.85 2.18 -1.74
N GLU A 59 -14.03 2.17 -2.79
CA GLU A 59 -14.47 2.47 -4.17
C GLU A 59 -15.15 1.28 -4.89
N ILE A 60 -15.33 0.12 -4.25
CA ILE A 60 -15.85 -1.11 -4.88
C ILE A 60 -15.01 -1.51 -6.12
N LYS A 61 -13.74 -1.10 -6.18
CA LYS A 61 -12.80 -1.43 -7.28
C LYS A 61 -12.11 -2.77 -6.98
N ALA A 62 -12.91 -3.84 -6.90
CA ALA A 62 -12.44 -5.20 -6.58
C ALA A 62 -11.36 -5.72 -7.55
N GLU A 63 -11.41 -5.30 -8.82
CA GLU A 63 -10.45 -5.71 -9.85
C GLU A 63 -9.02 -5.16 -9.60
N ASN A 64 -8.92 -3.90 -9.17
CA ASN A 64 -7.63 -3.30 -8.79
C ASN A 64 -7.04 -3.96 -7.54
N LEU A 65 -7.90 -4.40 -6.63
CA LEU A 65 -7.50 -5.04 -5.38
C LEU A 65 -6.84 -6.39 -5.64
N GLY A 66 -7.42 -7.21 -6.52
CA GLY A 66 -6.84 -8.50 -6.92
C GLY A 66 -5.48 -8.37 -7.61
N THR A 67 -5.34 -7.38 -8.49
CA THR A 67 -4.07 -7.07 -9.17
C THR A 67 -3.00 -6.66 -8.17
N LEU A 68 -3.34 -5.76 -7.23
CA LEU A 68 -2.43 -5.28 -6.21
C LEU A 68 -1.94 -6.44 -5.31
N LEU A 69 -2.84 -7.30 -4.83
CA LEU A 69 -2.49 -8.47 -4.04
C LEU A 69 -1.55 -9.44 -4.79
N THR A 70 -1.73 -9.57 -6.10
CA THR A 70 -0.87 -10.41 -6.94
C THR A 70 0.54 -9.83 -7.08
N GLN A 71 0.65 -8.51 -7.30
CA GLN A 71 1.94 -7.80 -7.34
C GLN A 71 2.69 -7.86 -6.00
N LEU A 72 1.94 -7.95 -4.90
CA LEU A 72 2.48 -7.96 -3.55
C LEU A 72 2.78 -9.36 -3.01
N ARG A 73 2.34 -10.40 -3.69
CA ARG A 73 2.60 -11.80 -3.33
C ARG A 73 4.07 -12.11 -2.96
N PRO A 74 5.10 -11.62 -3.69
CA PRO A 74 6.50 -11.80 -3.29
C PRO A 74 6.93 -10.94 -2.08
N TYR A 75 6.20 -9.88 -1.76
CA TYR A 75 6.42 -9.08 -0.55
C TYR A 75 5.74 -9.70 0.67
N PHE A 76 4.58 -10.36 0.51
CA PHE A 76 3.92 -11.10 1.59
C PHE A 76 4.73 -12.28 2.12
N THR A 77 5.62 -12.86 1.30
CA THR A 77 6.59 -13.86 1.79
C THR A 77 7.69 -13.26 2.66
N LEU A 78 7.93 -11.94 2.55
CA LEU A 78 8.90 -11.18 3.34
C LEU A 78 8.28 -10.57 4.62
N ILE A 79 6.95 -10.45 4.67
CA ILE A 79 6.22 -9.95 5.85
C ILE A 79 5.93 -11.15 6.76
N PRO A 80 6.61 -11.32 7.90
CA PRO A 80 6.38 -12.46 8.78
C PRO A 80 5.03 -12.33 9.48
N LYS A 81 3.93 -12.75 8.84
CA LYS A 81 2.59 -13.07 9.40
C LYS A 81 2.13 -12.17 10.56
N ALA A 82 2.52 -10.91 10.61
CA ALA A 82 2.30 -10.08 11.77
C ALA A 82 0.96 -9.37 11.60
N LYS A 83 -0.06 -10.00 12.19
CA LYS A 83 -1.26 -9.35 12.70
C LYS A 83 -2.39 -9.07 11.69
N THR A 84 -2.80 -10.10 10.94
CA THR A 84 -4.24 -10.31 10.67
C THR A 84 -4.85 -11.04 11.87
N ALA A 85 -4.83 -10.40 13.05
CA ALA A 85 -5.55 -10.90 14.21
C ALA A 85 -6.93 -10.23 14.25
N LYS A 86 -7.95 -11.04 13.93
CA LYS A 86 -9.36 -10.92 14.32
C LYS A 86 -10.22 -9.90 13.57
N LEU A 87 -10.72 -10.33 12.42
CA LEU A 87 -12.11 -10.09 12.03
C LEU A 87 -12.90 -11.36 12.38
N ASP A 88 -13.02 -11.66 13.67
CA ASP A 88 -13.94 -12.69 14.17
C ASP A 88 -15.08 -11.91 14.80
N GLY A 89 -16.14 -11.76 14.01
CA GLY A 89 -17.42 -11.27 14.50
C GLY A 89 -18.20 -12.47 15.01
N GLU A 90 -18.46 -12.47 16.31
CA GLU A 90 -19.61 -13.14 16.93
C GLU A 90 -20.28 -12.14 17.88
#